data_AF-A0A2N1XLX2-F1
#
_entry.id   AF-A0A2N1XLX2-F1
#
_cell.length_a   1.000
_cell.length_b   1.000
_cell.length_c   1.000
_cell.angle_alpha   90.00
_cell.angle_beta   90.00
_cell.angle_gamma   90.00
#
_symmetry.space_group_name_H-M   'P 1'
#
loop_
_entity.id
_entity.type
_entity.pdbx_description
1 polymer ?
#
loop_
_entity_poly.entity_id
_entity_poly.type
_entity_poly.pdbx_seq_one_letter_code
_entity_poly.pdbx_strand_id
1 'polypeptide(L)' 'MLPHNGNLWTTYEFQDANLRGLKLGAGLQAVSRREIGFTESIKAPGYTTLNLMARSLSDFRQLTWLSGKIAT' A
#
# COMPACT_ATOMS: atom_id res chain seq x y z
N MET A 1 11.24 6.41 -28.64
CA MET A 1 10.45 6.94 -27.51
C MET A 1 10.89 6.17 -26.27
N LEU A 2 11.42 6.83 -25.23
CA LEU A 2 12.01 6.15 -24.08
C LEU A 2 10.93 5.39 -23.28
N PRO A 3 11.27 4.27 -22.63
CA PRO A 3 10.36 3.62 -21.69
C PRO A 3 10.18 4.53 -20.47
N HIS A 4 9.03 5.17 -20.35
CA HIS A 4 8.69 6.01 -19.19
C HIS A 4 8.03 5.15 -18.11
N ASN A 5 8.72 4.95 -16.99
CA ASN A 5 8.16 4.33 -15.79
C ASN A 5 8.01 5.43 -14.73
N GLY A 6 6.78 5.62 -14.26
CA GLY A 6 6.46 6.62 -13.24
C GLY A 6 5.66 5.97 -12.11
N ASN A 7 6.07 6.26 -10.87
CA ASN A 7 5.32 5.89 -9.68
C ASN A 7 5.02 7.15 -8.87
N LEU A 8 3.74 7.43 -8.66
CA LEU A 8 3.27 8.51 -7.82
C LEU A 8 2.48 7.93 -6.66
N TRP A 9 2.84 8.30 -5.43
CA TRP A 9 2.13 7.88 -4.23
C TRP A 9 1.80 9.10 -3.38
N THR A 10 0.55 9.19 -2.92
CA THR A 10 0.12 10.23 -1.99
C THR A 10 -0.56 9.59 -0.78
N THR A 11 -0.31 10.17 0.39
CA THR A 11 -0.89 9.75 1.66
C THR A 11 -1.42 10.93 2.41
N TYR A 12 -2.61 10.79 2.96
CA TYR A 12 -3.24 11.74 3.85
C TYR A 12 -3.48 11.08 5.22
N GLU A 13 -3.04 11.73 6.28
CA GLU A 13 -3.23 11.30 7.66
C GLU A 13 -4.14 12.29 8.39
N PHE A 14 -5.23 11.77 8.94
CA PHE A 14 -6.18 12.58 9.70
C PHE A 14 -5.60 12.88 11.08
N GLN A 15 -5.46 14.18 11.38
CA GLN A 15 -4.95 14.68 12.66
C GLN A 15 -6.07 14.99 13.66
N ASP A 16 -7.33 15.03 13.20
CA ASP A 16 -8.50 15.31 14.05
C ASP A 16 -8.65 14.30 15.17
N ALA A 17 -9.06 14.75 16.37
CA ALA A 17 -9.19 13.91 17.56
C ALA A 17 -10.07 12.66 17.35
N ASN A 18 -11.14 12.79 16.54
CA ASN A 18 -12.08 11.69 16.26
C ASN A 18 -11.57 10.72 15.18
N LEU A 19 -10.64 11.15 14.32
CA LEU A 19 -10.10 10.36 13.21
C LEU A 19 -8.60 10.11 13.37
N ARG A 20 -8.06 10.35 14.57
CA ARG A 20 -6.64 10.27 14.86
C ARG A 20 -6.15 8.84 14.62
N GLY A 21 -5.24 8.68 13.66
CA GLY A 21 -4.72 7.38 13.26
C GLY A 21 -5.44 6.74 12.06
N LEU A 22 -6.44 7.42 11.47
CA LEU A 22 -6.91 7.11 10.13
C LEU A 22 -5.91 7.65 9.10
N LYS A 23 -5.43 6.79 8.22
CA LYS A 23 -4.56 7.15 7.09
C LYS A 23 -5.18 6.61 5.81
N LEU A 24 -5.30 7.49 4.82
CA LEU A 24 -5.72 7.15 3.47
C LEU A 24 -4.55 7.34 2.52
N GLY A 25 -4.39 6.45 1.54
CA GLY A 25 -3.35 6.53 0.54
C GLY A 25 -3.87 6.14 -0.84
N ALA A 26 -3.33 6.79 -1.87
CA ALA A 26 -3.59 6.45 -3.25
C ALA A 26 -2.27 6.42 -4.03
N GLY A 27 -2.13 5.44 -4.89
CA GLY A 27 -0.94 5.20 -5.69
C GLY A 27 -1.26 5.00 -7.15
N LEU A 28 -0.46 5.57 -8.02
CA LEU A 28 -0.59 5.45 -9.46
C LEU A 28 0.76 5.02 -10.02
N GLN A 29 0.80 3.84 -10.61
CA GLN A 29 1.98 3.28 -11.24
C GLN A 29 1.72 3.14 -12.73
N ALA A 30 2.50 3.82 -13.55
CA ALA A 30 2.44 3.73 -15.01
C ALA A 30 3.74 3.09 -15.52
N VAL A 31 3.62 1.90 -16.11
CA VAL A 31 4.75 1.19 -16.70
C VAL A 31 4.60 1.21 -18.21
N SER A 32 5.52 1.90 -18.89
CA SER A 32 5.59 1.87 -20.36
C SER A 32 6.05 0.50 -20.87
N ARG A 33 5.60 0.20 -22.09
CA ARG A 33 5.90 -1.00 -22.88
C ARG A 33 7.34 -1.50 -22.69
N ARG A 34 7.47 -2.76 -22.27
CA ARG A 34 8.74 -3.49 -22.23
C ARG A 34 8.82 -4.39 -23.46
N GLU A 35 9.91 -4.31 -24.22
CA GLU A 35 10.22 -5.30 -25.26
C GLU A 35 10.74 -6.57 -24.57
N ILE A 36 9.99 -7.66 -24.69
CA ILE A 36 10.38 -8.97 -24.15
C ILE A 36 10.74 -9.84 -25.35
N GLY A 37 11.96 -9.70 -25.87
CA GLY A 37 12.51 -10.65 -26.84
C GLY A 37 13.39 -10.04 -27.93
N PHE A 38 14.60 -10.57 -28.05
CA PHE A 38 15.56 -10.27 -29.13
C PHE A 38 15.20 -10.91 -30.48
N THR A 39 14.03 -11.55 -30.65
CA THR A 39 13.72 -12.28 -31.90
C THR A 39 12.24 -12.38 -32.31
N GLU A 40 11.27 -12.07 -31.44
CA GLU A 40 9.84 -12.21 -31.78
C GLU A 40 9.03 -11.02 -31.28
N SER A 41 8.15 -10.52 -32.14
CA SER A 41 7.50 -9.19 -32.10
C SER A 41 6.38 -9.06 -31.06
N ILE A 42 6.58 -9.52 -29.81
CA ILE A 42 5.57 -9.45 -28.76
C ILE A 42 5.85 -8.24 -27.85
N LYS A 43 5.18 -7.13 -28.16
CA LYS A 43 5.22 -5.89 -27.36
C LYS A 43 4.17 -5.99 -26.26
N ALA A 44 4.58 -6.26 -25.02
CA ALA A 44 3.67 -6.24 -23.87
C ALA A 44 3.06 -4.83 -23.73
N PRO A 45 1.72 -4.68 -23.75
CA PRO A 45 1.09 -3.37 -23.58
C PRO A 45 1.49 -2.81 -22.22
N GLY A 46 1.82 -1.51 -22.20
CA GLY A 46 2.05 -0.80 -20.93
C GLY A 46 0.78 -0.87 -20.09
N TYR A 47 0.95 -1.02 -18.78
CA TYR A 47 -0.16 -1.07 -17.84
C TYR A 47 -0.09 0.09 -16.85
N THR A 48 -1.25 0.50 -16.38
CA THR A 48 -1.39 1.48 -15.32
C THR A 48 -2.14 0.84 -14.17
N THR A 49 -1.53 0.86 -12.99
CA THR A 49 -2.11 0.32 -11.76
C THR A 49 -2.50 1.46 -10.85
N LEU A 50 -3.77 1.47 -10.43
CA LEU A 50 -4.27 2.31 -9.36
C LEU A 50 -4.33 1.48 -8.07
N ASN A 51 -3.70 1.97 -7.00
CA ASN A 51 -3.65 1.36 -5.69
C ASN A 51 -4.34 2.27 -4.68
N LEU A 52 -5.12 1.68 -3.77
CA LEU A 52 -5.82 2.40 -2.70
C LEU A 52 -5.45 1.77 -1.35
N MET A 53 -5.26 2.61 -0.34
CA MET A 53 -4.95 2.20 1.03
C MET A 53 -5.84 2.94 2.00
N ALA A 54 -6.36 2.21 2.99
CA ALA A 54 -6.97 2.77 4.18
C ALA A 54 -6.44 2.03 5.41
N ARG A 55 -5.98 2.76 6.42
CA ARG A 55 -5.50 2.21 7.68
C ARG A 55 -6.15 2.96 8.82
N SER A 56 -6.70 2.23 9.78
CA SER A 56 -7.16 2.78 11.05
C SER A 56 -6.32 2.21 12.17
N LEU A 57 -5.86 3.06 13.09
CA LEU A 57 -5.24 2.62 14.33
C LEU A 57 -6.35 2.41 15.37
N SER A 58 -6.93 1.22 15.38
CA SER A 58 -7.78 0.77 16.50
C SER A 58 -6.89 0.15 17.57
N ASP A 59 -7.00 0.62 18.82
CA ASP A 59 -6.28 0.07 19.97
C ASP A 59 -6.63 -1.41 20.15
N PHE A 60 -5.75 -2.30 19.70
CA PHE A 60 -5.87 -3.74 19.95
C PHE A 60 -5.31 -4.00 21.33
N ARG A 61 -6.18 -3.96 22.34
CA ARG A 61 -5.83 -4.35 23.70
C ARG A 61 -5.48 -5.84 23.71
N GLN A 62 -4.18 -6.15 23.78
CA GLN A 62 -3.75 -7.47 24.21
C GLN A 62 -4.26 -7.68 25.64
N LEU A 63 -5.22 -8.58 25.80
CA LEU A 63 -5.59 -9.14 27.10
C LEU A 63 -4.43 -10.00 27.56
N THR A 64 -3.45 -9.40 28.23
CA THR A 64 -2.52 -10.14 29.08
C THR A 64 -3.33 -10.68 30.24
N TRP A 65 -3.83 -11.91 30.07
CA TRP A 65 -4.39 -12.67 31.18
C TRP A 65 -3.33 -12.70 32.27
N LEU A 66 -3.70 -12.19 33.44
CA LEU A 66 -2.95 -12.38 34.68
C LEU A 66 -2.76 -13.89 34.86
N SER A 67 -1.57 -14.38 34.52
CA SER A 67 -1.11 -15.71 34.91
C SER A 67 -1.16 -15.74 36.43
N GLY A 68 -2.25 -16.32 36.94
CA GLY A 68 -2.60 -16.35 38.33
C GLY A 68 -1.41 -16.79 39.19
N LYS A 69 -1.02 -15.90 40.08
CA LYS A 69 -0.55 -16.27 41.41
C LYS A 69 -1.60 -17.20 42.03
N ILE A 70 -1.45 -18.50 41.84
CA ILE A 70 -2.01 -19.51 42.74
C ILE A 70 -1.10 -20.73 42.70
N ALA A 71 -0.18 -20.76 43.65
CA ALA A 71 0.24 -21.98 44.32
C ALA A 71 0.71 -21.52 45.71
N THR A 72 -0.26 -21.58 46.62
CA THR A 72 -0.09 -21.62 48.08
C THR A 72 0.78 -22.81 48.46
#